data_AF-A0A124SFS9-F1
#
_entry.id   AF-A0A124SFS9-F1
#
_cell.length_a   1.000
_cell.length_b   1.000
_cell.length_c   1.000
_cell.angle_alpha   90.00
_cell.angle_beta   90.00
_cell.angle_gamma   90.00
#
_symmetry.space_group_name_H-M   'P 1'
#
loop_
_entity.id
_entity.type
_entity.pdbx_description
1 polymer ?
#
loop_
_entity_poly.entity_id
_entity_poly.type
_entity_poly.pdbx_seq_one_letter_code
_entity_poly.pdbx_strand_id
1 'polypeptide(L)'
;MAAVTSLSFSAITQLSERKISLLSSTRSLLSNLDAFRVRTNFSIDSVSARASNSNLSSLAPPVSETKLKFLTAYKRPIPSIYNTVLQELIVQQHLMRYKTTYSYDAVFALGFVTVYDQLMEGYPSDDDRETIFQAYIKALNEDPQLYRTDAQKLEDWARTQSSGTLVDFSSREGEIEGILKDIAERAGGKGSFSYSRFFAVGLFRLLELSNATETTILEKLCAALNIDKRSVDRDLDVYRNLLSKLVQAKELLKEFVAREKKKQEERSEPQKANEAVMK
;
A
#
# COMPACT_ATOMS: atom_id res chain seq x y z
N MET A 1 -2.83 18.53 -20.68
CA MET A 1 -1.94 17.44 -21.12
C MET A 1 -0.73 17.42 -20.19
N ALA A 2 -0.84 16.72 -19.06
CA ALA A 2 0.27 16.52 -18.14
C ALA A 2 0.64 15.03 -18.20
N ALA A 3 1.83 14.75 -18.73
CA ALA A 3 2.34 13.39 -18.85
C ALA A 3 2.83 12.92 -17.47
N VAL A 4 2.23 11.86 -16.96
CA VAL A 4 2.67 11.18 -15.74
C VAL A 4 3.93 10.38 -16.13
N THR A 5 5.10 10.87 -15.75
CA THR A 5 6.36 10.14 -15.94
C THR A 5 6.38 8.91 -15.06
N SER A 6 6.40 7.73 -15.68
CA SER A 6 6.61 6.44 -15.01
C SER A 6 7.96 6.42 -14.30
N LEU A 7 7.96 6.27 -12.97
CA LEU A 7 9.19 6.17 -12.16
C LEU A 7 9.66 4.71 -12.12
N SER A 8 10.84 4.45 -12.64
CA SER A 8 11.43 3.11 -12.79
C SER A 8 12.48 2.81 -11.71
N PHE A 9 12.32 1.65 -11.07
CA PHE A 9 13.15 1.14 -9.95
C PHE A 9 14.41 0.39 -10.42
N SER A 10 15.17 0.95 -11.36
CA SER A 10 16.28 0.21 -12.01
C SER A 10 17.64 0.29 -11.29
N ALA A 11 17.77 1.03 -10.18
CA ALA A 11 19.09 1.40 -9.65
C ALA A 11 19.75 0.45 -8.62
N ILE A 12 19.19 -0.74 -8.32
CA ILE A 12 19.66 -1.57 -7.18
C ILE A 12 20.25 -2.94 -7.57
N THR A 13 20.43 -3.25 -8.86
CA THR A 13 20.92 -4.57 -9.28
C THR A 13 22.42 -4.86 -9.07
N GLN A 14 23.22 -3.98 -8.48
CA GLN A 14 24.68 -4.14 -8.48
C GLN A 14 25.40 -4.40 -7.15
N LEU A 15 24.69 -4.68 -6.05
CA LEU A 15 25.37 -4.85 -4.75
C LEU A 15 24.82 -6.02 -3.93
N SER A 16 25.00 -7.24 -4.43
CA SER A 16 25.32 -8.43 -3.61
C SER A 16 25.60 -9.65 -4.51
N GLU A 17 26.74 -9.66 -5.20
CA GLU A 17 27.31 -10.93 -5.67
C GLU A 17 28.26 -11.46 -4.60
N ARG A 18 27.78 -12.39 -3.79
CA ARG A 18 28.68 -13.34 -3.11
C ARG A 18 28.15 -14.75 -3.23
N LYS A 19 28.79 -15.47 -4.16
CA LYS A 19 28.76 -16.91 -4.43
C LYS A 19 28.46 -17.78 -3.20
N ILE A 20 27.43 -18.62 -3.34
CA ILE A 20 27.40 -19.96 -2.74
C ILE A 20 27.06 -20.93 -3.88
N SER A 21 27.95 -21.89 -4.10
CA SER A 21 27.88 -22.92 -5.13
C SER A 21 27.38 -24.25 -4.57
N LEU A 22 26.72 -25.03 -5.45
CA LEU A 22 26.47 -26.49 -5.46
C LEU A 22 25.08 -26.97 -4.97
N LEU A 23 24.21 -27.37 -5.91
CA LEU A 23 23.92 -28.76 -6.35
C LEU A 23 22.50 -28.92 -6.92
N SER A 24 22.41 -29.62 -8.06
CA SER A 24 21.20 -29.95 -8.81
C SER A 24 20.32 -31.02 -8.17
N SER A 25 18.99 -30.88 -8.25
CA SER A 25 18.08 -31.97 -8.61
C SER A 25 16.65 -31.51 -8.92
N THR A 26 15.99 -32.31 -9.74
CA THR A 26 14.79 -32.06 -10.53
C THR A 26 13.49 -32.48 -9.82
N ARG A 27 12.39 -31.84 -10.25
CA ARG A 27 10.94 -32.23 -10.15
C ARG A 27 10.29 -32.24 -8.75
N SER A 28 9.28 -31.39 -8.57
CA SER A 28 7.87 -31.80 -8.44
C SER A 28 6.94 -30.60 -8.22
N LEU A 29 5.68 -30.78 -8.65
CA LEU A 29 4.57 -29.84 -8.65
C LEU A 29 3.96 -29.64 -7.25
N LEU A 30 3.22 -28.53 -7.15
CA LEU A 30 2.16 -28.19 -6.18
C LEU A 30 2.55 -27.54 -4.84
N SER A 31 1.83 -26.42 -4.60
CA SER A 31 1.35 -25.84 -3.33
C SER A 31 2.38 -25.40 -2.29
N ASN A 32 2.49 -24.08 -2.11
CA ASN A 32 2.79 -23.45 -0.81
C ASN A 32 2.24 -22.02 -0.78
N LEU A 33 0.97 -21.88 -0.37
CA LEU A 33 0.35 -20.64 0.10
C LEU A 33 0.25 -20.76 1.62
N ASP A 34 1.39 -20.73 2.31
CA ASP A 34 1.44 -20.79 3.78
C ASP A 34 2.42 -19.74 4.31
N ALA A 35 1.94 -18.50 4.41
CA ALA A 35 2.58 -17.45 5.22
C ALA A 35 1.58 -16.55 5.98
N PHE A 36 0.27 -16.86 5.90
CA PHE A 36 -0.77 -16.14 6.63
C PHE A 36 -1.71 -17.13 7.31
N ARG A 37 -1.22 -17.77 8.40
CA ARG A 37 -2.09 -18.55 9.27
C ARG A 37 -1.84 -18.19 10.72
N VAL A 38 -2.61 -17.22 11.21
CA VAL A 38 -2.79 -17.01 12.66
C VAL A 38 -3.76 -18.10 13.14
N ARG A 39 -3.23 -19.06 13.89
CA ARG A 39 -4.00 -20.15 14.49
C ARG A 39 -4.75 -19.59 15.71
N THR A 40 -6.07 -19.44 15.63
CA THR A 40 -6.92 -19.21 16.81
C THR A 40 -7.80 -20.44 17.01
N ASN A 41 -7.57 -21.16 18.12
CA ASN A 41 -8.48 -22.20 18.59
C ASN A 41 -9.59 -21.50 19.38
N PHE A 42 -10.82 -21.56 18.90
CA PHE A 42 -12.00 -21.18 19.68
C PHE A 42 -12.91 -22.40 19.82
N SER A 43 -13.03 -22.90 21.06
CA SER A 43 -14.14 -23.77 21.47
C SER A 43 -15.41 -22.93 21.52
N ILE A 44 -16.49 -23.45 20.92
CA ILE A 44 -17.81 -22.85 20.95
C ILE A 44 -18.58 -23.51 22.09
N ASP A 45 -18.78 -22.77 23.19
CA ASP A 45 -19.88 -23.03 24.13
C ASP A 45 -20.94 -21.95 23.92
N SER A 46 -22.13 -22.39 23.52
CA SER A 46 -23.29 -21.55 23.26
C SER A 46 -23.95 -21.11 24.57
N VAL A 47 -23.87 -19.82 24.90
CA VAL A 47 -24.69 -19.21 25.94
C VAL A 47 -25.46 -18.04 25.33
N SER A 48 -26.78 -18.17 25.31
CA SER A 48 -27.72 -17.16 24.84
C SER A 48 -27.70 -15.97 25.80
N ALA A 49 -27.38 -14.76 25.30
CA ALA A 49 -27.40 -13.53 26.07
C ALA A 49 -28.29 -12.47 25.40
N ARG A 50 -29.25 -12.04 26.21
CA ARG A 50 -30.33 -11.07 26.01
C ARG A 50 -29.81 -9.70 25.56
N ALA A 51 -30.35 -9.19 24.45
CA ALA A 51 -30.01 -7.87 23.91
C ALA A 51 -30.39 -6.75 24.89
N SER A 52 -29.40 -5.95 25.26
CA SER A 52 -29.59 -4.67 25.95
C SER A 52 -29.07 -3.58 25.03
N ASN A 53 -29.96 -2.70 24.58
CA ASN A 53 -29.61 -1.51 23.79
C ASN A 53 -28.84 -0.53 24.68
N SER A 54 -27.51 -0.62 24.66
CA SER A 54 -26.63 0.47 25.05
C SER A 54 -26.15 1.20 23.79
N ASN A 55 -26.12 2.53 23.85
CA ASN A 55 -25.67 3.40 22.76
C ASN A 55 -24.28 2.96 22.24
N LEU A 56 -24.26 2.38 21.05
CA LEU A 56 -23.11 1.76 20.38
C LEU A 56 -22.11 2.76 19.79
N SER A 57 -22.16 4.03 20.19
CA SER A 57 -21.35 5.11 19.60
C SER A 57 -19.91 5.18 20.11
N SER A 58 -19.46 4.23 20.96
CA SER A 58 -18.11 4.27 21.57
C SER A 58 -17.25 3.03 21.31
N LEU A 59 -17.72 2.04 20.54
CA LEU A 59 -16.92 0.86 20.21
C LEU A 59 -16.40 0.97 18.78
N ALA A 60 -15.12 0.64 18.57
CA ALA A 60 -14.55 0.53 17.23
C ALA A 60 -15.45 -0.37 16.36
N PRO A 61 -15.83 0.07 15.14
CA PRO A 61 -16.66 -0.73 14.26
C PRO A 61 -15.91 -2.02 13.89
N PRO A 62 -16.61 -3.13 13.58
CA PRO A 62 -15.93 -4.33 13.11
C PRO A 62 -15.40 -4.14 11.69
N VAL A 63 -14.35 -4.90 11.34
CA VAL A 63 -13.76 -4.91 9.98
C VAL A 63 -14.81 -5.18 8.89
N SER A 64 -15.81 -6.03 9.18
CA SER A 64 -16.90 -6.34 8.25
C SER A 64 -17.73 -5.11 7.89
N GLU A 65 -17.92 -4.17 8.81
CA GLU A 65 -18.64 -2.93 8.56
C GLU A 65 -17.85 -2.02 7.62
N THR A 66 -16.54 -1.84 7.83
CA THR A 66 -15.68 -1.08 6.90
C THR A 66 -15.68 -1.70 5.50
N LYS A 67 -15.58 -3.03 5.39
CA LYS A 67 -15.67 -3.71 4.10
C LYS A 67 -17.03 -3.49 3.42
N LEU A 68 -18.12 -3.55 4.19
CA LEU A 68 -19.46 -3.27 3.68
C LEU A 68 -19.59 -1.82 3.20
N LYS A 69 -19.07 -0.85 3.93
CA LYS A 69 -19.03 0.57 3.51
C LYS A 69 -18.30 0.73 2.19
N PHE A 70 -17.15 0.09 2.03
CA PHE A 70 -16.40 0.13 0.77
C PHE A 70 -17.19 -0.45 -0.40
N LEU A 71 -17.77 -1.65 -0.25
CA LEU A 71 -18.56 -2.31 -1.29
C LEU A 71 -19.87 -1.56 -1.62
N THR A 72 -20.42 -0.84 -0.64
CA THR A 72 -21.60 0.01 -0.84
C THR A 72 -21.25 1.29 -1.61
N ALA A 73 -20.10 1.88 -1.31
CA ALA A 73 -19.60 3.08 -1.96
C ALA A 73 -19.11 2.82 -3.39
N TYR A 74 -18.49 1.65 -3.64
CA TYR A 74 -18.03 1.24 -4.97
C TYR A 74 -18.67 -0.07 -5.41
N LYS A 75 -19.71 0.02 -6.25
CA LYS A 75 -20.55 -1.12 -6.66
C LYS A 75 -20.07 -1.84 -7.93
N ARG A 76 -19.08 -1.29 -8.62
CA ARG A 76 -18.59 -1.86 -9.89
C ARG A 76 -17.64 -3.03 -9.60
N PRO A 77 -17.58 -4.06 -10.46
CA PRO A 77 -16.63 -5.14 -10.28
C PRO A 77 -15.18 -4.63 -10.33
N ILE A 78 -14.37 -5.06 -9.35
CA ILE A 78 -12.91 -4.84 -9.35
C ILE A 78 -12.24 -6.14 -9.79
N PRO A 79 -11.31 -6.12 -10.78
CA PRO A 79 -10.57 -7.31 -11.17
C PRO A 79 -9.90 -7.96 -9.96
N SER A 80 -9.97 -9.29 -9.86
CA SER A 80 -9.56 -10.05 -8.68
C SER A 80 -8.13 -9.77 -8.21
N ILE A 81 -7.21 -9.53 -9.15
CA ILE A 81 -5.82 -9.19 -8.86
C ILE A 81 -5.67 -7.94 -7.98
N TYR A 82 -6.52 -6.93 -8.18
CA TYR A 82 -6.54 -5.71 -7.36
C TYR A 82 -7.42 -5.91 -6.13
N ASN A 83 -8.59 -6.54 -6.30
CA ASN A 83 -9.57 -6.67 -5.21
C ASN A 83 -9.01 -7.44 -4.01
N THR A 84 -8.27 -8.54 -4.22
CA THR A 84 -7.69 -9.31 -3.12
C THR A 84 -6.79 -8.42 -2.24
N VAL A 85 -5.88 -7.67 -2.87
CA VAL A 85 -4.93 -6.83 -2.14
C VAL A 85 -5.61 -5.59 -1.54
N LEU A 86 -6.57 -4.98 -2.24
CA LEU A 86 -7.38 -3.89 -1.68
C LEU A 86 -8.13 -4.33 -0.41
N GLN A 87 -8.76 -5.51 -0.42
CA GLN A 87 -9.47 -6.02 0.74
C GLN A 87 -8.55 -6.32 1.91
N GLU A 88 -7.32 -6.78 1.65
CA GLU A 88 -6.29 -6.96 2.69
C GLU A 88 -5.82 -5.60 3.25
N LEU A 89 -5.57 -4.62 2.38
CA LEU A 89 -5.20 -3.25 2.79
C LEU A 89 -6.30 -2.63 3.67
N ILE A 90 -7.57 -2.76 3.31
CA ILE A 90 -8.70 -2.28 4.11
C ILE A 90 -8.66 -2.86 5.53
N VAL A 91 -8.40 -4.18 5.66
CA VAL A 91 -8.32 -4.84 6.98
C VAL A 91 -7.15 -4.25 7.78
N GLN A 92 -5.97 -4.15 7.17
CA GLN A 92 -4.77 -3.64 7.83
C GLN A 92 -4.96 -2.21 8.31
N GLN A 93 -5.47 -1.33 7.45
CA GLN A 93 -5.69 0.07 7.79
C GLN A 93 -6.82 0.23 8.80
N HIS A 94 -7.90 -0.56 8.72
CA HIS A 94 -8.94 -0.58 9.74
C HIS A 94 -8.37 -0.89 11.12
N LEU A 95 -7.58 -1.97 11.24
CA LEU A 95 -6.97 -2.38 12.50
C LEU A 95 -6.01 -1.34 13.08
N MET A 96 -5.45 -0.47 12.23
CA MET A 96 -4.62 0.64 12.66
C MET A 96 -5.46 1.88 13.01
N ARG A 97 -6.42 2.26 12.16
CA ARG A 97 -7.26 3.46 12.30
C ARG A 97 -8.08 3.48 13.59
N TYR A 98 -8.49 2.31 14.04
CA TYR A 98 -9.29 2.17 15.27
C TYR A 98 -8.46 1.74 16.48
N LYS A 99 -7.12 1.78 16.42
CA LYS A 99 -6.30 1.70 17.63
C LYS A 99 -6.56 2.92 18.50
N THR A 100 -6.54 2.72 19.82
CA THR A 100 -6.67 3.82 20.80
C THR A 100 -5.55 4.85 20.69
N THR A 101 -4.38 4.44 20.21
CA THR A 101 -3.20 5.28 20.01
C THR A 101 -3.14 5.91 18.62
N TYR A 102 -4.12 5.66 17.76
CA TYR A 102 -4.10 6.18 16.39
C TYR A 102 -4.23 7.70 16.40
N SER A 103 -3.31 8.34 15.69
CA SER A 103 -3.39 9.73 15.28
C SER A 103 -3.14 9.77 13.79
N TYR A 104 -3.85 10.65 13.08
CA TYR A 104 -3.54 10.91 11.68
C TYR A 104 -2.16 11.57 11.59
N ASP A 105 -1.38 11.20 10.58
CA ASP A 105 -0.04 11.71 10.29
C ASP A 105 0.10 11.96 8.77
N ALA A 106 0.58 13.13 8.36
CA ALA A 106 0.75 13.42 6.93
C ALA A 106 1.80 12.50 6.26
N VAL A 107 2.84 12.10 7.00
CA VAL A 107 3.83 11.10 6.54
C VAL A 107 3.17 9.73 6.33
N PHE A 108 2.22 9.35 7.18
CA PHE A 108 1.42 8.16 6.99
C PHE A 108 0.59 8.26 5.71
N ALA A 109 -0.10 9.38 5.50
CA ALA A 109 -0.93 9.61 4.32
C ALA A 109 -0.11 9.53 3.04
N LEU A 110 1.08 10.17 3.00
CA LEU A 110 2.04 10.05 1.91
C LEU A 110 2.37 8.59 1.61
N GLY A 111 2.70 7.82 2.64
CA GLY A 111 3.01 6.40 2.48
C GLY A 111 1.84 5.58 1.96
N PHE A 112 0.64 5.78 2.50
CA PHE A 112 -0.57 5.09 2.03
C PHE A 112 -0.87 5.43 0.56
N VAL A 113 -0.86 6.71 0.20
CA VAL A 113 -1.10 7.17 -1.18
C VAL A 113 -0.07 6.54 -2.13
N THR A 114 1.20 6.49 -1.73
CA THR A 114 2.27 5.84 -2.50
C THR A 114 1.98 4.35 -2.73
N VAL A 115 1.61 3.61 -1.68
CA VAL A 115 1.25 2.19 -1.80
C VAL A 115 0.04 2.00 -2.70
N TYR A 116 -0.99 2.83 -2.53
CA TYR A 116 -2.23 2.72 -3.29
C TYR A 116 -1.99 2.96 -4.78
N ASP A 117 -1.29 4.03 -5.13
CA ASP A 117 -1.06 4.38 -6.53
C ASP A 117 -0.19 3.32 -7.24
N GLN A 118 0.82 2.77 -6.56
CA GLN A 118 1.62 1.66 -7.11
C GLN A 118 0.82 0.35 -7.23
N LEU A 119 -0.02 0.04 -6.23
CA LEU A 119 -0.92 -1.10 -6.29
C LEU A 119 -1.85 -0.98 -7.51
N MET A 120 -2.42 0.20 -7.72
CA MET A 120 -3.42 0.47 -8.75
C MET A 120 -2.82 0.88 -10.11
N GLU A 121 -1.50 0.86 -10.25
CA GLU A 121 -0.82 1.07 -11.53
C GLU A 121 -1.29 0.03 -12.56
N GLY A 122 -1.64 0.48 -13.78
CA GLY A 122 -2.18 -0.39 -14.82
C GLY A 122 -3.63 -0.84 -14.61
N TYR A 123 -4.36 -0.23 -13.66
CA TYR A 123 -5.80 -0.42 -13.56
C TYR A 123 -6.49 0.09 -14.85
N PRO A 124 -7.53 -0.59 -15.38
CA PRO A 124 -8.08 -0.27 -16.71
C PRO A 124 -8.69 1.14 -16.88
N SER A 125 -9.10 1.78 -15.80
CA SER A 125 -9.77 3.10 -15.80
C SER A 125 -9.18 3.99 -14.71
N ASP A 126 -8.61 5.13 -15.10
CA ASP A 126 -8.05 6.10 -14.15
C ASP A 126 -9.15 6.73 -13.27
N ASP A 127 -10.33 7.00 -13.83
CA ASP A 127 -11.49 7.50 -13.07
C ASP A 127 -11.94 6.50 -12.01
N ASP A 128 -11.89 5.20 -12.33
CA ASP A 128 -12.22 4.14 -11.39
C ASP A 128 -11.15 4.02 -10.31
N ARG A 129 -9.87 4.16 -10.66
CA ARG A 129 -8.78 4.19 -9.68
C ARG A 129 -9.02 5.28 -8.63
N GLU A 130 -9.40 6.48 -9.06
CA GLU A 130 -9.67 7.57 -8.11
C GLU A 130 -10.98 7.37 -7.35
N THR A 131 -12.03 6.86 -8.00
CA THR A 131 -13.31 6.55 -7.33
C THR A 131 -13.12 5.48 -6.24
N ILE A 132 -12.32 4.44 -6.52
CA ILE A 132 -11.96 3.38 -5.56
C ILE A 132 -11.18 3.98 -4.39
N PHE A 133 -10.24 4.89 -4.64
CA PHE A 133 -9.46 5.55 -3.58
C PHE A 133 -10.38 6.29 -2.62
N GLN A 134 -11.30 7.09 -3.17
CA GLN A 134 -12.26 7.85 -2.38
C GLN A 134 -13.19 6.92 -1.60
N ALA A 135 -13.71 5.86 -2.22
CA ALA A 135 -14.56 4.88 -1.56
C ALA A 135 -13.82 4.16 -0.41
N TYR A 136 -12.55 3.82 -0.63
CA TYR A 136 -11.68 3.19 0.35
C TYR A 136 -11.49 4.07 1.58
N ILE A 137 -11.05 5.32 1.40
CA ILE A 137 -10.74 6.22 2.53
C ILE A 137 -12.02 6.60 3.29
N LYS A 138 -13.10 6.87 2.55
CA LYS A 138 -14.42 7.16 3.17
C LYS A 138 -14.96 5.98 3.97
N ALA A 139 -14.70 4.74 3.55
CA ALA A 139 -15.13 3.55 4.30
C ALA A 139 -14.48 3.43 5.69
N LEU A 140 -13.30 4.06 5.86
CA LEU A 140 -12.58 4.17 7.14
C LEU A 140 -13.01 5.40 7.96
N ASN A 141 -14.01 6.16 7.50
CA ASN A 141 -14.45 7.44 8.06
C ASN A 141 -13.31 8.48 8.08
N GLU A 142 -12.55 8.55 6.99
CA GLU A 142 -11.47 9.52 6.78
C GLU A 142 -11.71 10.35 5.52
N ASP A 143 -10.93 11.43 5.35
CA ASP A 143 -11.05 12.34 4.22
C ASP A 143 -10.04 12.03 3.10
N PRO A 144 -10.48 11.54 1.92
CA PRO A 144 -9.58 11.29 0.80
C PRO A 144 -8.89 12.54 0.26
N GLN A 145 -9.53 13.71 0.34
CA GLN A 145 -8.92 14.94 -0.18
C GLN A 145 -7.74 15.36 0.68
N LEU A 146 -7.90 15.31 2.01
CA LEU A 146 -6.81 15.53 2.96
C LEU A 146 -5.60 14.63 2.65
N TYR A 147 -5.81 13.33 2.43
CA TYR A 147 -4.72 12.40 2.09
C TYR A 147 -3.97 12.80 0.82
N ARG A 148 -4.70 13.13 -0.26
CA ARG A 148 -4.09 13.55 -1.53
C ARG A 148 -3.33 14.86 -1.40
N THR A 149 -3.93 15.85 -0.72
CA THR A 149 -3.33 17.17 -0.52
C THR A 149 -2.07 17.09 0.33
N ASP A 150 -2.13 16.41 1.47
CA ASP A 150 -0.98 16.28 2.37
C ASP A 150 0.15 15.48 1.72
N ALA A 151 -0.17 14.37 1.06
CA ALA A 151 0.82 13.61 0.30
C ALA A 151 1.52 14.49 -0.73
N GLN A 152 0.76 15.24 -1.54
CA GLN A 152 1.31 16.15 -2.55
C GLN A 152 2.21 17.23 -1.92
N LYS A 153 1.79 17.86 -0.83
CA LYS A 153 2.60 18.87 -0.12
C LYS A 153 3.93 18.30 0.38
N LEU A 154 3.91 17.10 0.98
CA LEU A 154 5.13 16.44 1.43
C LEU A 154 6.02 16.06 0.25
N GLU A 155 5.46 15.60 -0.86
CA GLU A 155 6.25 15.30 -2.06
C GLU A 155 6.93 16.54 -2.63
N ASP A 156 6.20 17.65 -2.76
CA ASP A 156 6.74 18.91 -3.27
C ASP A 156 7.81 19.47 -2.35
N TRP A 157 7.58 19.41 -1.04
CA TRP A 157 8.61 19.76 -0.06
C TRP A 157 9.85 18.87 -0.20
N ALA A 158 9.69 17.55 -0.28
CA ALA A 158 10.80 16.60 -0.38
C ALA A 158 11.66 16.84 -1.64
N ARG A 159 11.04 17.17 -2.77
CA ARG A 159 11.74 17.52 -4.03
C ARG A 159 12.63 18.75 -3.90
N THR A 160 12.35 19.63 -2.95
CA THR A 160 13.18 20.82 -2.66
C THR A 160 14.27 20.55 -1.62
N GLN A 161 14.31 19.36 -1.02
CA GLN A 161 15.29 19.00 0.00
C GLN A 161 16.55 18.35 -0.59
N SER A 162 17.60 18.40 0.22
CA SER A 162 18.82 17.61 0.07
C SER A 162 18.97 16.67 1.28
N SER A 163 19.91 15.72 1.22
CA SER A 163 20.21 14.81 2.34
C SER A 163 20.44 15.52 3.67
N GLY A 164 21.08 16.70 3.66
CA GLY A 164 21.32 17.50 4.87
C GLY A 164 20.04 18.21 5.35
N THR A 165 19.39 18.97 4.47
CA THR A 165 18.22 19.78 4.85
C THR A 165 17.01 18.95 5.25
N LEU A 166 16.91 17.70 4.76
CA LEU A 166 15.89 16.74 5.14
C LEU A 166 16.06 16.28 6.59
N VAL A 167 17.28 16.01 7.03
CA VAL A 167 17.59 15.57 8.40
C VAL A 167 17.54 16.74 9.39
N ASP A 168 17.96 17.93 8.94
CA ASP A 168 17.98 19.15 9.73
C ASP A 168 16.60 19.85 9.80
N PHE A 169 15.49 19.12 9.60
CA PHE A 169 14.14 19.69 9.68
C PHE A 169 13.84 20.32 11.06
N SER A 170 14.48 19.83 12.12
CA SER A 170 14.26 20.29 13.50
C SER A 170 14.75 21.73 13.75
N SER A 171 15.75 22.19 13.00
CA SER A 171 16.33 23.53 13.12
C SER A 171 15.70 24.55 12.16
N ARG A 172 14.70 24.13 11.38
CA ARG A 172 14.08 24.92 10.31
C ARG A 172 12.59 25.15 10.55
N GLU A 173 12.07 26.21 9.97
CA GLU A 173 10.67 26.62 10.09
C GLU A 173 9.95 26.41 8.76
N GLY A 174 8.76 25.83 8.84
CA GLY A 174 7.90 25.56 7.70
C GLY A 174 6.74 24.65 8.11
N GLU A 175 5.74 24.53 7.25
CA GLU A 175 4.56 23.70 7.51
C GLU A 175 4.96 22.22 7.68
N ILE A 176 5.77 21.70 6.75
CA ILE A 176 6.21 20.30 6.78
C ILE A 176 7.22 20.05 7.89
N GLU A 177 8.16 20.97 8.11
CA GLU A 177 9.09 20.91 9.24
C GLU A 177 8.33 20.88 10.58
N GLY A 178 7.25 21.66 10.72
CA GLY A 178 6.37 21.62 11.88
C GLY A 178 5.69 20.27 12.08
N ILE A 179 5.20 19.65 11.00
CA ILE A 179 4.63 18.30 11.03
C ILE A 179 5.67 17.27 11.50
N LEU A 180 6.89 17.33 10.96
CA LEU A 180 7.96 16.40 11.35
C LEU A 180 8.40 16.60 12.80
N LYS A 181 8.42 17.84 13.30
CA LYS A 181 8.69 18.15 14.72
C LYS A 181 7.60 17.56 15.63
N ASP A 182 6.33 17.75 15.30
CA ASP A 182 5.21 17.16 16.06
C ASP A 182 5.29 15.63 16.10
N ILE A 183 5.62 14.98 14.98
CA ILE A 183 5.86 13.54 14.91
C ILE A 183 7.02 13.14 15.84
N ALA A 184 8.14 13.85 15.77
CA ALA A 184 9.32 13.57 16.59
C ALA A 184 9.03 13.69 18.10
N GLU A 185 8.26 14.71 18.50
CA GLU A 185 7.84 14.91 19.89
C GLU A 185 6.91 13.79 20.36
N ARG A 186 5.92 13.40 19.55
CA ARG A 186 5.00 12.30 19.88
C ARG A 186 5.71 10.96 19.96
N ALA A 187 6.65 10.69 19.06
CA ALA A 187 7.43 9.45 19.03
C ALA A 187 8.48 9.36 20.16
N GLY A 188 9.07 10.50 20.55
CA GLY A 188 10.06 10.56 21.63
C GLY A 188 9.48 10.67 23.05
N GLY A 189 8.22 11.09 23.18
CA GLY A 189 7.54 11.30 24.46
C GLY A 189 6.62 10.15 24.90
N LYS A 190 5.73 10.43 25.85
CA LYS A 190 4.58 9.56 26.19
C LYS A 190 3.36 9.83 25.30
N GLY A 191 3.55 10.53 24.17
CA GLY A 191 2.49 10.83 23.23
C GLY A 191 1.94 9.57 22.57
N SER A 192 0.72 9.64 22.05
CA SER A 192 0.14 8.55 21.25
C SER A 192 0.72 8.58 19.83
N PHE A 193 1.91 8.02 19.65
CA PHE A 193 2.45 7.75 18.32
C PHE A 193 2.16 6.30 17.91
N SER A 194 1.47 6.14 16.77
CA SER A 194 1.18 4.81 16.21
C SER A 194 2.00 4.58 14.95
N TYR A 195 3.17 3.98 15.14
CA TYR A 195 3.96 3.50 14.02
C TYR A 195 3.16 2.53 13.13
N SER A 196 3.35 2.63 11.82
CA SER A 196 2.77 1.71 10.85
C SER A 196 3.70 1.50 9.67
N ARG A 197 3.46 0.43 8.90
CA ARG A 197 4.21 0.19 7.66
C ARG A 197 4.09 1.35 6.67
N PHE A 198 2.92 1.99 6.61
CA PHE A 198 2.69 3.11 5.70
C PHE A 198 3.52 4.31 6.11
N PHE A 199 3.71 4.55 7.41
CA PHE A 199 4.66 5.56 7.87
C PHE A 199 6.09 5.27 7.38
N ALA A 200 6.55 4.01 7.43
CA ALA A 200 7.85 3.61 6.88
C ALA A 200 7.97 3.90 5.38
N VAL A 201 6.94 3.57 4.60
CA VAL A 201 6.88 3.87 3.16
C VAL A 201 6.88 5.38 2.91
N GLY A 202 6.19 6.17 3.73
CA GLY A 202 6.20 7.62 3.67
C GLY A 202 7.60 8.20 3.89
N LEU A 203 8.32 7.73 4.91
CA LEU A 203 9.72 8.14 5.13
C LEU A 203 10.62 7.79 3.96
N PHE A 204 10.48 6.58 3.42
CA PHE A 204 11.23 6.16 2.25
C PHE A 204 10.90 7.02 1.03
N ARG A 205 9.63 7.40 0.84
CA ARG A 205 9.21 8.29 -0.25
C ARG A 205 9.82 9.68 -0.13
N LEU A 206 9.94 10.23 1.08
CA LEU A 206 10.65 11.51 1.30
C LEU A 206 12.13 11.41 0.90
N LEU A 207 12.80 10.32 1.27
CA LEU A 207 14.21 10.08 0.91
C LEU A 207 14.39 9.90 -0.60
N GLU A 208 13.49 9.16 -1.25
CA GLU A 208 13.49 8.96 -2.69
C GLU A 208 13.38 10.29 -3.44
N LEU A 209 12.41 11.13 -3.08
CA LEU A 209 12.15 12.40 -3.75
C LEU A 209 13.24 13.46 -3.53
N SER A 210 14.00 13.36 -2.44
CA SER A 210 15.14 14.23 -2.13
C SER A 210 16.47 13.68 -2.67
N ASN A 211 16.45 12.56 -3.41
CA ASN A 211 17.64 11.82 -3.85
C ASN A 211 18.60 11.45 -2.71
N ALA A 212 18.09 11.29 -1.49
CA ALA A 212 18.85 10.97 -0.29
C ALA A 212 18.92 9.45 -0.06
N THR A 213 19.50 8.72 -1.01
CA THR A 213 19.48 7.24 -1.04
C THR A 213 20.52 6.56 -0.14
N GLU A 214 21.35 7.34 0.55
CA GLU A 214 22.38 6.84 1.45
C GLU A 214 21.77 6.24 2.74
N THR A 215 22.23 5.05 3.13
CA THR A 215 21.75 4.34 4.34
C THR A 215 21.97 5.13 5.63
N THR A 216 23.01 5.96 5.66
CA THR A 216 23.36 6.85 6.77
C THR A 216 22.33 7.96 6.97
N ILE A 217 21.66 8.41 5.90
CA ILE A 217 20.66 9.48 5.97
C ILE A 217 19.36 8.95 6.55
N LEU A 218 18.95 7.74 6.16
CA LEU A 218 17.81 7.07 6.77
C LEU A 218 18.01 6.90 8.29
N GLU A 219 19.22 6.51 8.71
CA GLU A 219 19.55 6.38 10.13
C GLU A 219 19.44 7.71 10.88
N LYS A 220 20.01 8.78 10.32
CA LYS A 220 19.90 10.13 10.91
C LYS A 220 18.47 10.65 10.95
N LEU A 221 17.69 10.43 9.90
CA LEU A 221 16.28 10.83 9.84
C LEU A 221 15.44 10.07 10.87
N CYS A 222 15.64 8.76 11.01
CA CYS A 222 14.98 7.96 12.05
C CYS A 222 15.34 8.45 13.45
N ALA A 223 16.62 8.74 13.69
CA ALA A 223 17.07 9.30 14.97
C ALA A 223 16.43 10.66 15.28
N ALA A 224 16.39 11.56 14.29
CA ALA A 224 15.77 12.88 14.44
C ALA A 224 14.26 12.81 14.71
N LEU A 225 13.58 11.78 14.19
CA LEU A 225 12.15 11.53 14.41
C LEU A 225 11.86 10.66 15.65
N ASN A 226 12.87 10.21 16.40
CA ASN A 226 12.73 9.25 17.49
C ASN A 226 12.05 7.92 17.08
N ILE A 227 12.36 7.42 15.87
CA ILE A 227 11.81 6.17 15.31
C ILE A 227 12.87 5.06 15.30
N ASP A 228 12.46 3.84 15.66
CA ASP A 228 13.33 2.67 15.57
C ASP A 228 13.62 2.31 14.10
N LYS A 229 14.86 2.55 13.67
CA LYS A 229 15.36 2.21 12.33
C LYS A 229 15.13 0.74 11.98
N ARG A 230 15.29 -0.18 12.94
CA ARG A 230 15.13 -1.63 12.68
C ARG A 230 13.72 -1.99 12.25
N SER A 231 12.72 -1.29 12.79
CA SER A 231 11.33 -1.46 12.39
C SER A 231 11.06 -0.91 11.00
N VAL A 232 11.67 0.24 10.66
CA VAL A 232 11.63 0.81 9.30
C VAL A 232 12.25 -0.14 8.28
N ASP A 233 13.47 -0.63 8.50
CA ASP A 233 14.15 -1.56 7.59
C ASP A 233 13.29 -2.82 7.33
N ARG A 234 12.75 -3.41 8.41
CA ARG A 234 11.87 -4.59 8.33
C ARG A 234 10.62 -4.35 7.48
N ASP A 235 9.95 -3.22 7.69
CA ASP A 235 8.70 -2.93 6.99
C ASP A 235 8.90 -2.53 5.53
N LEU A 236 10.04 -1.91 5.20
CA LEU A 236 10.46 -1.63 3.83
C LEU A 236 10.80 -2.91 3.06
N ASP A 237 11.47 -3.88 3.69
CA ASP A 237 11.73 -5.18 3.06
C ASP A 237 10.44 -5.92 2.71
N VAL A 238 9.48 -5.93 3.65
CA VAL A 238 8.17 -6.56 3.41
C VAL A 238 7.39 -5.80 2.33
N TYR A 239 7.47 -4.46 2.29
CA TYR A 239 6.85 -3.66 1.25
C TYR A 239 7.43 -3.97 -0.14
N ARG A 240 8.76 -4.01 -0.26
CA ARG A 240 9.44 -4.39 -1.52
C ARG A 240 9.00 -5.77 -2.01
N ASN A 241 8.88 -6.72 -1.10
CA ASN A 241 8.42 -8.07 -1.42
C ASN A 241 6.95 -8.09 -1.88
N LEU A 242 6.08 -7.25 -1.32
CA LEU A 242 4.69 -7.11 -1.76
C LEU A 242 4.60 -6.55 -3.18
N LEU A 243 5.31 -5.45 -3.46
CA LEU A 243 5.34 -4.84 -4.80
C LEU A 243 5.88 -5.80 -5.86
N SER A 244 6.97 -6.51 -5.57
CA SER A 244 7.55 -7.48 -6.51
C SER A 244 6.54 -8.56 -6.92
N LYS A 245 5.77 -9.08 -5.94
CA LYS A 245 4.71 -10.07 -6.21
C LYS A 245 3.56 -9.47 -7.03
N LEU A 246 3.19 -8.22 -6.77
CA LEU A 246 2.14 -7.52 -7.54
C LEU A 246 2.56 -7.33 -9.00
N VAL A 247 3.80 -6.88 -9.25
CA VAL A 247 4.33 -6.72 -10.60
C VAL A 247 4.32 -8.06 -11.35
N GLN A 248 4.79 -9.13 -10.70
CA GLN A 248 4.75 -10.48 -11.29
C GLN A 248 3.32 -10.94 -11.61
N ALA A 249 2.37 -10.71 -10.71
CA ALA A 249 0.97 -11.06 -10.93
C ALA A 249 0.35 -10.25 -12.10
N LYS A 250 0.70 -8.96 -12.22
CA LYS A 250 0.21 -8.09 -13.30
C LYS A 250 0.73 -8.54 -14.67
N GLU A 251 2.00 -8.91 -14.76
CA GLU A 251 2.58 -9.45 -16.01
C GLU A 251 1.89 -10.78 -16.41
N LEU A 252 1.68 -11.70 -15.46
CA LEU A 252 0.96 -12.95 -15.74
C LEU A 252 -0.47 -12.70 -16.23
N LEU A 253 -1.18 -11.71 -15.66
CA LEU A 253 -2.52 -11.35 -16.10
C LEU A 253 -2.50 -10.74 -17.52
N LYS A 254 -1.53 -9.87 -17.80
CA LYS A 254 -1.36 -9.26 -19.12
C LYS A 254 -1.10 -10.33 -20.18
N GLU A 255 -0.25 -11.31 -19.89
CA GLU A 255 -0.03 -12.48 -20.75
C GLU A 255 -1.30 -13.30 -20.94
N PHE A 256 -2.05 -13.57 -19.86
CA PHE A 256 -3.29 -14.33 -19.93
C PHE A 256 -4.35 -13.64 -20.79
N VAL A 257 -4.55 -12.34 -20.59
CA VAL A 257 -5.51 -11.54 -21.39
C VAL A 257 -5.08 -11.49 -22.86
N ALA A 258 -3.78 -11.35 -23.14
CA ALA A 258 -3.26 -11.38 -24.52
C ALA A 258 -3.51 -12.74 -25.19
N ARG A 259 -3.30 -13.84 -24.47
CA ARG A 259 -3.58 -15.20 -24.98
C ARG A 259 -5.07 -15.42 -25.25
N GLU A 260 -5.94 -14.98 -24.35
CA GLU A 260 -7.39 -15.14 -24.54
C GLU A 260 -7.93 -14.27 -25.68
N LYS A 261 -7.42 -13.04 -25.86
CA LYS A 261 -7.73 -12.20 -27.03
C LYS A 261 -7.32 -12.88 -28.33
N LYS A 262 -6.08 -13.38 -28.42
CA LYS A 262 -5.58 -14.10 -29.60
C LYS A 262 -6.43 -15.34 -29.91
N LYS A 263 -6.81 -16.11 -28.89
CA LYS A 263 -7.68 -17.29 -29.04
C LYS A 263 -9.10 -16.93 -29.47
N GLN A 264 -9.62 -15.77 -29.04
CA GLN A 264 -10.91 -15.26 -29.51
C GLN A 264 -10.84 -14.78 -30.96
N GLU A 265 -9.77 -14.09 -31.34
CA GLU A 265 -9.52 -13.67 -32.72
C GLU A 265 -9.45 -14.89 -33.66
N GLU A 266 -8.64 -15.90 -33.33
CA GLU A 266 -8.53 -17.17 -34.06
C GLU A 266 -9.86 -17.95 -34.16
N ARG A 267 -10.76 -17.80 -33.19
CA ARG A 267 -12.11 -18.41 -33.22
C ARG A 267 -13.12 -17.61 -34.03
N SER A 268 -12.90 -16.31 -34.22
CA SER A 268 -13.77 -15.43 -35.00
C SER A 268 -13.42 -15.41 -36.50
N GLU A 269 -12.18 -15.75 -36.87
CA GLU A 269 -11.75 -15.91 -38.27
C GLU A 269 -12.49 -17.01 -39.06
N PRO A 270 -12.75 -18.23 -38.52
CA PRO A 270 -13.47 -19.27 -39.27
C PRO A 270 -14.96 -18.96 -39.48
N GLN A 271 -15.56 -18.03 -38.73
CA GLN A 271 -16.96 -17.61 -38.96
C GLN A 271 -17.08 -16.61 -40.12
N LYS A 272 -16.10 -15.72 -40.32
CA LYS A 272 -16.09 -14.81 -41.48
C LYS A 272 -15.82 -15.53 -42.81
N ALA A 273 -15.05 -16.62 -42.79
CA ALA A 273 -14.81 -17.44 -43.98
C ALA A 273 -16.05 -18.24 -44.43
N ASN A 274 -16.92 -18.65 -43.49
CA ASN A 274 -18.13 -19.41 -43.83
C ASN A 274 -19.30 -18.50 -44.27
N GLU A 275 -19.37 -17.25 -43.80
CA GLU A 275 -20.39 -16.28 -44.25
C GLU A 275 -20.12 -15.72 -45.66
N ALA A 276 -18.85 -15.68 -46.08
CA ALA A 276 -18.46 -15.23 -47.42
C ALA A 276 -18.72 -16.27 -48.53
N VAL A 277 -18.97 -17.54 -48.19
CA VAL A 277 -19.24 -18.62 -49.14
C VAL A 277 -20.74 -18.87 -49.34
N MET A 278 -21.61 -18.27 -48.53
CA MET A 278 -23.08 -18.41 -48.61
C MET A 278 -23.80 -17.22 -49.28
N LYS A 279 -23.08 -16.27 -49.91
CA LYS A 279 -23.67 -15.17 -50.70
C LYS A 279 -23.41 -15.31 -52.18
#